data_AF-A0A1Q7ZRT4-F1
#
_entry.id   AF-A0A1Q7ZRT4-F1
#
_cell.length_a   1.000
_cell.length_b   1.000
_cell.length_c   1.000
_cell.angle_alpha   90.00
_cell.angle_beta   90.00
_cell.angle_gamma   90.00
#
_symmetry.space_group_name_H-M   'P 1'
#
loop_
_entity.id
_entity.type
_entity.pdbx_description
1 polymer ?
#
loop_
_entity_poly.entity_id
_entity_poly.type
_entity_poly.pdbx_seq_one_letter_code
_entity_poly.pdbx_strand_id
1 'polypeptide(L)'
;MVVRRIKGQGHGGKGYRSARMLETLDVFGRSLACFITSLGLSMRTNLMPGFQLAVDYWFDRVLQGMGGPIRDWIYDFLSKKGISREDIPGRFEDVVKTLMERLGTSARVIAYRTVVELYKEFALPPNFDYDDSLPDRFVYLKERVVSDRLHPTTPSLRFPA
;
A
#
# COMPACT_ATOMS: atom_id res chain seq x y z
N MET A 1 -17.93 66.11 -2.73
CA MET A 1 -18.81 65.21 -1.96
C MET A 1 -19.46 64.22 -2.91
N VAL A 2 -19.13 62.94 -2.78
CA VAL A 2 -19.98 61.74 -2.80
C VAL A 2 -19.02 60.57 -2.64
N VAL A 3 -18.94 60.06 -1.42
CA VAL A 3 -18.21 58.86 -1.03
C VAL A 3 -19.12 57.68 -1.33
N ARG A 4 -18.68 56.73 -2.16
CA ARG A 4 -19.29 55.39 -2.19
C ARG A 4 -18.28 54.35 -1.70
N ARG A 5 -18.63 53.84 -0.53
CA ARG A 5 -18.00 52.81 0.29
C ARG A 5 -18.16 51.47 -0.40
N ILE A 6 -17.07 50.80 -0.77
CA ILE A 6 -17.09 49.40 -1.22
C ILE A 6 -16.58 48.53 -0.07
N LYS A 7 -17.43 47.60 0.34
CA LYS A 7 -17.30 46.71 1.48
C LYS A 7 -16.34 45.56 1.11
N GLY A 8 -15.34 45.31 1.96
CA GLY A 8 -14.43 44.18 1.81
C GLY A 8 -15.09 42.84 2.12
N GLN A 9 -14.62 41.80 1.45
CA GLN A 9 -14.75 40.42 1.89
C GLN A 9 -13.52 39.66 1.39
N GLY A 10 -12.62 39.31 2.32
CA GLY A 10 -11.52 38.40 2.04
C GLY A 10 -12.00 36.95 2.15
N HIS A 11 -11.37 36.05 1.39
CA HIS A 11 -11.02 34.70 1.84
C HIS A 11 -10.06 34.03 0.86
N GLY A 12 -8.97 33.50 1.41
CA GLY A 12 -8.46 32.18 1.04
C GLY A 12 -7.65 32.08 -0.25
N GLY A 13 -6.39 32.53 -0.20
CA GLY A 13 -5.37 31.92 -1.04
C GLY A 13 -5.07 30.50 -0.54
N LYS A 14 -5.28 29.49 -1.40
CA LYS A 14 -4.63 28.18 -1.27
C LYS A 14 -4.28 27.64 -2.66
N GLY A 15 -2.98 27.65 -2.95
CA GLY A 15 -2.24 26.47 -3.39
C GLY A 15 -2.67 25.82 -4.70
N TYR A 16 -2.02 26.24 -5.79
CA TYR A 16 -1.83 25.43 -6.97
C TYR A 16 -0.95 24.20 -6.66
N ARG A 17 -1.18 23.12 -7.43
CA ARG A 17 -0.31 21.94 -7.66
C ARG A 17 -0.41 20.77 -6.67
N SER A 18 -1.42 19.92 -6.83
CA SER A 18 -1.26 18.48 -6.58
C SER A 18 -2.34 17.65 -7.29
N ALA A 19 -2.37 17.71 -8.61
CA ALA A 19 -3.37 16.96 -9.40
C ALA A 19 -2.81 16.30 -10.66
N ARG A 20 -1.48 16.20 -10.81
CA ARG A 20 -0.84 15.59 -12.00
C ARG A 20 0.02 14.35 -11.72
N MET A 21 0.06 13.85 -10.49
CA MET A 21 0.89 12.68 -10.16
C MET A 21 0.09 11.38 -10.00
N LEU A 22 -1.25 11.44 -10.09
CA LEU A 22 -2.15 10.29 -9.92
C LEU A 22 -2.69 9.69 -11.24
N GLU A 23 -2.47 10.30 -12.40
CA GLU A 23 -3.03 9.81 -13.68
C GLU A 23 -2.22 8.68 -14.34
N THR A 24 -1.10 8.24 -13.78
CA THR A 24 -0.30 7.10 -14.29
C THR A 24 -0.68 5.76 -13.62
N LEU A 25 -1.87 5.65 -13.01
CA LEU A 25 -2.22 4.55 -12.08
C LEU A 25 -3.24 3.52 -12.59
N ASP A 26 -3.81 3.65 -13.79
CA ASP A 26 -4.95 2.80 -14.20
C ASP A 26 -4.56 1.50 -14.94
N VAL A 27 -3.34 1.39 -15.50
CA VAL A 27 -3.00 0.26 -16.41
C VAL A 27 -2.48 -0.99 -15.68
N PHE A 28 -2.11 -0.90 -14.39
CA PHE A 28 -1.30 -1.95 -13.75
C PHE A 28 -2.11 -2.96 -12.89
N GLY A 29 -3.32 -2.62 -12.46
CA GLY A 29 -4.08 -3.39 -11.46
C GLY A 29 -4.92 -4.56 -11.98
N ARG A 30 -5.17 -4.68 -13.30
CA ARG A 30 -6.09 -5.71 -13.84
C ARG A 30 -5.47 -7.10 -14.01
N SER A 31 -4.15 -7.24 -13.89
CA SER A 31 -3.45 -8.49 -14.25
C SER A 31 -3.23 -9.47 -13.09
N LEU A 32 -3.41 -9.08 -11.83
CA LEU A 32 -2.94 -9.90 -10.69
C LEU A 32 -3.93 -10.94 -10.19
N ALA A 33 -5.23 -10.63 -10.19
CA ALA A 33 -6.27 -11.61 -9.82
C ALA A 33 -6.23 -12.88 -10.70
N CYS A 34 -5.72 -12.76 -11.94
CA CYS A 34 -5.59 -13.87 -12.87
C CYS A 34 -4.26 -14.66 -12.71
N PHE A 35 -3.21 -14.01 -12.22
CA PHE A 35 -1.87 -14.61 -12.12
C PHE A 35 -1.71 -15.51 -10.89
N ILE A 36 -2.33 -15.13 -9.75
CA ILE A 36 -2.29 -15.95 -8.53
C ILE A 36 -3.15 -17.22 -8.69
N THR A 37 -4.20 -17.19 -9.53
CA THR A 37 -4.92 -18.41 -9.93
C THR A 37 -4.10 -19.29 -10.89
N SER A 38 -3.23 -18.72 -11.73
CA SER A 38 -2.43 -19.48 -12.71
C SER A 38 -1.22 -20.22 -12.12
N LEU A 39 -0.73 -19.83 -10.92
CA LEU A 39 0.45 -20.45 -10.29
C LEU A 39 0.15 -21.71 -9.45
N GLY A 40 -1.06 -22.26 -9.53
CA GLY A 40 -1.35 -23.63 -9.04
C GLY A 40 -1.13 -23.89 -7.55
N LEU A 41 -0.91 -22.84 -6.74
CA LEU A 41 -0.76 -22.97 -5.28
C LEU A 41 -2.13 -22.89 -4.63
N SER A 42 -2.76 -24.05 -4.53
CA SER A 42 -3.95 -24.29 -3.71
C SER A 42 -3.71 -23.72 -2.31
N MET A 43 -4.33 -22.58 -1.98
CA MET A 43 -4.16 -21.90 -0.69
C MET A 43 -4.85 -22.69 0.42
N ARG A 44 -4.20 -23.76 0.87
CA ARG A 44 -4.53 -24.48 2.11
C ARG A 44 -3.31 -24.74 2.97
N THR A 45 -2.42 -23.76 3.17
CA THR A 45 -1.33 -23.93 4.16
C THR A 45 -0.80 -22.59 4.70
N ASN A 46 -0.98 -22.41 6.02
CA ASN A 46 -0.43 -21.38 6.93
C ASN A 46 -0.82 -19.89 6.68
N LEU A 47 -1.44 -19.28 7.71
CA LEU A 47 -2.06 -17.94 7.73
C LEU A 47 -1.07 -16.79 7.48
N MET A 48 0.13 -16.88 8.05
CA MET A 48 1.18 -15.87 7.93
C MET A 48 1.95 -15.89 6.60
N PRO A 49 2.32 -17.06 6.03
CA PRO A 49 3.06 -17.09 4.78
C PRO A 49 2.28 -16.50 3.60
N GLY A 50 0.96 -16.62 3.54
CA GLY A 50 0.17 -15.99 2.46
C GLY A 50 0.25 -14.45 2.47
N PHE A 51 0.13 -13.84 3.65
CA PHE A 51 0.27 -12.39 3.81
C PHE A 51 1.72 -11.95 3.53
N GLN A 52 2.71 -12.65 4.10
CA GLN A 52 4.12 -12.34 3.91
C GLN A 52 4.57 -12.48 2.44
N LEU A 53 4.09 -13.49 1.72
CA LEU A 53 4.34 -13.64 0.28
C LEU A 53 3.76 -12.47 -0.52
N ALA A 54 2.55 -12.03 -0.18
CA ALA A 54 1.95 -10.85 -0.82
C ALA A 54 2.79 -9.59 -0.57
N VAL A 55 3.29 -9.39 0.65
CA VAL A 55 4.16 -8.25 0.99
C VAL A 55 5.46 -8.28 0.18
N ASP A 56 6.15 -9.42 0.13
CA ASP A 56 7.38 -9.56 -0.65
C ASP A 56 7.13 -9.29 -2.14
N TYR A 57 6.08 -9.90 -2.70
CA TYR A 57 5.71 -9.71 -4.10
C TYR A 57 5.40 -8.26 -4.44
N TRP A 58 4.51 -7.60 -3.68
CA TRP A 58 4.09 -6.24 -3.99
C TRP A 58 5.19 -5.22 -3.77
N PHE A 59 6.01 -5.40 -2.73
CA PHE A 59 7.17 -4.56 -2.52
C PHE A 59 8.14 -4.67 -3.70
N ASP A 60 8.55 -5.88 -4.08
CA ASP A 60 9.43 -6.11 -5.24
C ASP A 60 8.83 -5.53 -6.54
N ARG A 61 7.53 -5.74 -6.77
CA ARG A 61 6.82 -5.23 -7.96
C ARG A 61 6.81 -3.70 -8.01
N VAL A 62 6.59 -3.02 -6.89
CA VAL A 62 6.63 -1.56 -6.81
C VAL A 62 8.03 -1.06 -7.13
N LEU A 63 9.08 -1.72 -6.60
CA LEU A 63 10.46 -1.37 -6.91
C LEU A 63 10.83 -1.63 -8.37
N GLN A 64 10.39 -2.76 -8.95
CA GLN A 64 10.57 -3.04 -10.37
C GLN A 64 9.96 -1.94 -11.25
N GLY A 65 8.79 -1.42 -10.88
CA GLY A 65 8.15 -0.30 -11.56
C GLY A 65 8.93 1.02 -11.51
N MET A 66 9.92 1.14 -10.61
CA MET A 66 10.85 2.27 -10.55
C MET A 66 12.11 2.05 -11.38
N GLY A 67 12.40 0.80 -11.77
CA GLY A 67 13.55 0.40 -12.58
C GLY A 67 14.53 -0.49 -11.83
N GLY A 68 15.15 -1.42 -12.57
CA GLY A 68 16.11 -2.41 -12.04
C GLY A 68 17.21 -1.81 -11.15
N PRO A 69 17.91 -0.74 -11.57
CA PRO A 69 18.97 -0.14 -10.75
C PRO A 69 18.48 0.41 -9.41
N ILE A 70 17.28 1.00 -9.37
CA ILE A 70 16.69 1.53 -8.12
C ILE A 70 16.31 0.37 -7.20
N ARG A 71 15.70 -0.70 -7.75
CA ARG A 71 15.38 -1.91 -7.00
C ARG A 71 16.63 -2.53 -6.37
N ASP A 72 17.66 -2.75 -7.16
CA ASP A 72 18.89 -3.40 -6.69
C ASP A 72 19.60 -2.53 -5.64
N TRP A 73 19.61 -1.21 -5.84
CA TRP A 73 20.13 -0.27 -4.84
C TRP A 73 19.33 -0.28 -3.53
N ILE A 74 17.99 -0.37 -3.58
CA ILE A 74 17.16 -0.45 -2.38
C ILE A 74 17.41 -1.74 -1.61
N TYR A 75 17.53 -2.87 -2.29
CA TYR A 75 17.84 -4.14 -1.62
C TYR A 75 19.24 -4.14 -0.99
N ASP A 76 20.24 -3.61 -1.69
CA ASP A 76 21.60 -3.43 -1.14
C ASP A 76 21.59 -2.49 0.08
N PHE A 77 20.82 -1.39 0.01
CA PHE A 77 20.67 -0.45 1.12
C PHE A 77 20.03 -1.10 2.35
N LEU A 78 18.95 -1.86 2.17
CA LEU A 78 18.28 -2.58 3.25
C LEU A 78 19.18 -3.66 3.86
N SER A 79 19.91 -4.40 3.02
CA SER A 79 20.87 -5.41 3.46
C SER A 79 21.98 -4.79 4.32
N LYS A 80 22.53 -3.64 3.91
CA LYS A 80 23.52 -2.86 4.70
C LYS A 80 22.98 -2.35 6.03
N LYS A 81 21.65 -2.23 6.15
CA LYS A 81 20.95 -1.86 7.39
C LYS A 81 20.56 -3.07 8.25
N GLY A 82 20.92 -4.28 7.82
CA GLY A 82 20.64 -5.53 8.53
C GLY A 82 19.22 -6.05 8.30
N ILE A 83 18.59 -5.68 7.17
CA ILE A 83 17.31 -6.23 6.74
C ILE A 83 17.54 -7.03 5.45
N SER A 84 17.61 -8.35 5.59
CA SER A 84 17.71 -9.26 4.45
C SER A 84 16.40 -9.32 3.68
N ARG A 85 16.45 -9.73 2.41
CA ARG A 85 15.25 -9.81 1.56
C ARG A 85 14.15 -10.69 2.16
N GLU A 86 14.55 -11.82 2.75
CA GLU A 86 13.66 -12.75 3.45
C GLU A 86 12.98 -12.15 4.70
N ASP A 87 13.59 -11.15 5.33
CA ASP A 87 13.06 -10.50 6.53
C ASP A 87 12.07 -9.37 6.20
N ILE A 88 12.11 -8.83 4.98
CA ILE A 88 11.26 -7.72 4.54
C ILE A 88 9.77 -7.94 4.87
N PRO A 89 9.15 -9.08 4.50
CA PRO A 89 7.73 -9.27 4.78
C PRO A 89 7.41 -9.43 6.28
N GLY A 90 8.39 -9.88 7.08
CA GLY A 90 8.25 -9.97 8.54
C GLY A 90 8.46 -8.63 9.26
N ARG A 91 9.26 -7.74 8.67
CA ARG A 91 9.73 -6.48 9.26
C ARG A 91 9.38 -5.26 8.40
N PHE A 92 8.23 -5.29 7.73
CA PHE A 92 7.86 -4.26 6.76
C PHE A 92 7.81 -2.85 7.39
N GLU A 93 7.37 -2.73 8.64
CA GLU A 93 7.37 -1.45 9.37
C GLU A 93 8.79 -0.89 9.53
N ASP A 94 9.77 -1.73 9.88
CA ASP A 94 11.18 -1.37 9.97
C ASP A 94 11.74 -0.98 8.59
N VAL A 95 11.32 -1.68 7.52
CA VAL A 95 11.69 -1.35 6.14
C VAL A 95 11.21 0.04 5.79
N VAL A 96 9.92 0.35 6.02
CA VAL A 96 9.35 1.67 5.76
C VAL A 96 10.10 2.75 6.52
N LYS A 97 10.34 2.54 7.82
CA LYS A 97 11.11 3.48 8.65
C LYS A 97 12.52 3.72 8.09
N THR A 98 13.24 2.64 7.80
CA THR A 98 14.62 2.68 7.29
C THR A 98 14.70 3.40 5.94
N LEU A 99 13.74 3.16 5.05
CA LEU A 99 13.66 3.86 3.77
C LEU A 99 13.31 5.33 3.95
N MET A 100 12.38 5.67 4.86
CA MET A 100 11.99 7.05 5.15
C MET A 100 13.15 7.90 5.67
N GLU A 101 14.03 7.32 6.50
CA GLU A 101 15.24 8.00 6.99
C GLU A 101 16.20 8.42 5.87
N ARG A 102 16.27 7.66 4.78
CA ARG A 102 17.23 7.91 3.69
C ARG A 102 16.62 8.62 2.48
N LEU A 103 15.40 8.27 2.11
CA LEU A 103 14.74 8.69 0.87
C LEU A 103 13.60 9.69 1.10
N GLY A 104 13.17 9.89 2.35
CA GLY A 104 12.08 10.78 2.71
C GLY A 104 10.80 10.49 1.90
N THR A 105 10.27 11.51 1.23
CA THR A 105 9.03 11.41 0.45
C THR A 105 9.03 10.28 -0.58
N SER A 106 10.18 9.95 -1.18
CA SER A 106 10.25 8.86 -2.16
C SER A 106 10.00 7.48 -1.53
N ALA A 107 10.46 7.26 -0.30
CA ALA A 107 10.13 6.05 0.46
C ALA A 107 8.64 5.98 0.79
N ARG A 108 8.02 7.12 1.08
CA ARG A 108 6.58 7.18 1.35
C ARG A 108 5.77 6.72 0.13
N VAL A 109 6.19 7.07 -1.08
CA VAL A 109 5.55 6.58 -2.32
C VAL A 109 5.67 5.05 -2.45
N ILE A 110 6.84 4.48 -2.17
CA ILE A 110 7.08 3.02 -2.21
C ILE A 110 6.15 2.33 -1.20
N ALA A 111 6.16 2.80 0.04
CA ALA A 111 5.37 2.23 1.12
C ALA A 111 3.87 2.36 0.85
N TYR A 112 3.39 3.54 0.47
CA TYR A 112 1.98 3.79 0.18
C TYR A 112 1.47 2.88 -0.93
N ARG A 113 2.20 2.81 -2.05
CA ARG A 113 1.84 1.93 -3.17
C ARG A 113 1.79 0.46 -2.75
N THR A 114 2.79 0.01 -1.99
CA THR A 114 2.84 -1.38 -1.51
C THR A 114 1.61 -1.69 -0.64
N VAL A 115 1.28 -0.82 0.33
CA VAL A 115 0.13 -1.03 1.22
C VAL A 115 -1.19 -0.96 0.43
N VAL A 116 -1.36 -0.01 -0.49
CA VAL A 116 -2.58 0.08 -1.32
C VAL A 116 -2.79 -1.18 -2.15
N GLU A 117 -1.74 -1.72 -2.79
CA GLU A 117 -1.85 -2.96 -3.56
C GLU A 117 -2.14 -4.17 -2.66
N LEU A 118 -1.61 -4.20 -1.43
CA LEU A 118 -1.97 -5.23 -0.45
C LEU A 118 -3.45 -5.16 -0.06
N TYR A 119 -4.01 -3.97 0.17
CA TYR A 119 -5.45 -3.83 0.44
C TYR A 119 -6.30 -4.40 -0.71
N LYS A 120 -5.93 -4.07 -1.97
CA LYS A 120 -6.60 -4.60 -3.15
C LYS A 120 -6.49 -6.12 -3.28
N GLU A 121 -5.31 -6.68 -3.02
CA GLU A 121 -5.04 -8.13 -3.05
C GLU A 121 -5.98 -8.90 -2.12
N PHE A 122 -6.25 -8.35 -0.94
CA PHE A 122 -7.17 -8.95 0.04
C PHE A 122 -8.62 -8.46 -0.12
N ALA A 123 -8.98 -7.86 -1.26
CA ALA A 123 -10.31 -7.34 -1.56
C ALA A 123 -10.86 -6.35 -0.52
N LEU A 124 -9.97 -5.63 0.16
CA LEU A 124 -10.31 -4.60 1.13
C LEU A 124 -10.19 -3.22 0.47
N PRO A 125 -11.17 -2.31 0.68
CA PRO A 125 -11.06 -0.96 0.16
C PRO A 125 -9.96 -0.19 0.93
N PRO A 126 -9.00 0.45 0.24
CA PRO A 126 -8.00 1.30 0.88
C PRO A 126 -8.66 2.61 1.31
N ASN A 127 -9.35 2.60 2.45
CA ASN A 127 -10.00 3.78 3.04
C ASN A 127 -9.00 4.59 3.88
N PHE A 128 -7.87 4.95 3.28
CA PHE A 128 -6.81 5.73 3.93
C PHE A 128 -6.09 6.62 2.92
N ASP A 129 -5.67 7.79 3.39
CA ASP A 129 -5.04 8.81 2.55
C ASP A 129 -3.51 8.68 2.55
N TYR A 130 -2.84 9.37 1.61
CA TYR A 130 -1.38 9.37 1.52
C TYR A 130 -0.71 9.84 2.81
N ASP A 131 -1.33 10.80 3.51
CA ASP A 131 -0.82 11.40 4.74
C ASP A 131 -1.04 10.54 6.00
N ASP A 132 -1.84 9.47 5.90
CA ASP A 132 -2.05 8.54 7.00
C ASP A 132 -0.78 7.75 7.37
N SER A 133 -0.79 7.22 8.60
CA SER A 133 0.26 6.35 9.12
C SER A 133 0.23 4.98 8.44
N LEU A 134 1.12 4.78 7.46
CA LEU A 134 1.26 3.52 6.73
C LEU A 134 1.58 2.29 7.63
N PRO A 135 2.42 2.40 8.67
CA PRO A 135 2.62 1.30 9.62
C PRO A 135 1.32 0.85 10.28
N ASP A 136 0.51 1.79 10.79
CA ASP A 136 -0.77 1.47 11.42
C ASP A 136 -1.74 0.82 10.43
N ARG A 137 -1.78 1.31 9.18
CA ARG A 137 -2.61 0.71 8.11
C ARG A 137 -2.14 -0.70 7.73
N PHE A 138 -0.85 -0.97 7.79
CA PHE A 138 -0.28 -2.29 7.53
C PHE A 138 -0.62 -3.28 8.65
N VAL A 139 -0.46 -2.86 9.91
CA VAL A 139 -0.84 -3.68 11.09
C VAL A 139 -2.32 -4.01 11.05
N TYR A 140 -3.18 -3.01 10.81
CA TYR A 140 -4.63 -3.23 10.67
C TYR A 140 -4.95 -4.24 9.57
N LEU A 141 -4.31 -4.12 8.39
CA LEU A 141 -4.52 -5.04 7.29
C LEU A 141 -4.13 -6.47 7.68
N LYS A 142 -2.96 -6.64 8.29
CA LYS A 142 -2.46 -7.93 8.76
C LYS A 142 -3.45 -8.58 9.75
N GLU A 143 -3.91 -7.83 10.74
CA GLU A 143 -4.90 -8.31 11.72
C GLU A 143 -6.22 -8.67 11.04
N ARG A 144 -6.67 -7.87 10.08
CA ARG A 144 -7.92 -8.12 9.35
C ARG A 144 -7.85 -9.38 8.50
N VAL A 145 -6.77 -9.58 7.75
CA VAL A 145 -6.54 -10.77 6.92
C VAL A 145 -6.49 -12.04 7.78
N VAL A 146 -5.83 -11.97 8.94
CA VAL A 146 -5.82 -13.08 9.91
C VAL A 146 -7.23 -13.33 10.46
N SER A 147 -7.98 -12.29 10.81
CA SER A 147 -9.31 -12.40 11.41
C SER A 147 -10.37 -12.92 10.43
N ASP A 148 -10.37 -12.45 9.18
CA ASP A 148 -11.34 -12.79 8.14
C ASP A 148 -11.34 -14.29 7.80
N ARG A 149 -10.18 -14.94 7.91
CA ARG A 149 -10.03 -16.38 7.66
C ARG A 149 -10.21 -17.27 8.90
N LEU A 150 -10.17 -16.69 10.11
CA LEU A 150 -10.54 -17.36 11.36
C LEU A 150 -12.06 -17.39 11.58
N HIS A 151 -12.75 -16.34 11.14
CA HIS A 151 -14.20 -16.29 11.09
C HIS A 151 -14.62 -16.02 9.64
N PRO A 152 -14.60 -17.06 8.76
CA PRO A 152 -15.25 -16.90 7.47
C PRO A 152 -16.68 -16.47 7.80
N THR A 153 -17.08 -15.26 7.40
CA THR A 153 -18.48 -14.87 7.47
C THR A 153 -19.19 -15.84 6.56
N THR A 154 -19.70 -16.91 7.14
CA THR A 154 -20.55 -17.87 6.47
C THR A 154 -21.68 -17.04 5.90
N PRO A 155 -21.89 -17.01 4.57
CA PRO A 155 -23.18 -16.58 4.08
C PRO A 155 -24.16 -17.52 4.78
N SER A 156 -24.99 -16.95 5.65
CA SER A 156 -25.99 -17.73 6.37
C SER A 156 -26.73 -18.54 5.32
N LEU A 157 -26.53 -19.85 5.36
CA LEU A 157 -27.36 -20.81 4.64
C LEU A 157 -28.76 -20.66 5.24
N ARG A 158 -29.50 -19.65 4.75
CA ARG A 158 -30.95 -19.64 4.81
C ARG A 158 -31.37 -20.78 3.89
N PHE A 159 -31.61 -21.93 4.48
CA PHE A 159 -32.44 -22.96 3.85
C PHE A 159 -33.86 -22.41 3.78
N PRO A 160 -34.45 -22.21 2.58
CA PRO A 160 -35.89 -22.06 2.49
C PRO A 160 -36.55 -23.44 2.62
N ALA A 161 -37.62 -23.42 3.42
CA ALA A 161 -38.64 -24.45 3.70
C ALA A 161 -38.24 -25.57 4.67
#